data_AF-A0A4R6YSJ9-F1
#
_entry.id   AF-A0A4R6YSJ9-F1
#
_cell.length_a   1.000
_cell.length_b   1.000
_cell.length_c   1.000
_cell.angle_alpha   90.00
_cell.angle_beta   90.00
_cell.angle_gamma   90.00
#
_symmetry.space_group_name_H-M   'P 1'
#
loop_
_entity.id
_entity.type
_entity.pdbx_description
1 polymer ?
#
loop_
_entity_poly.entity_id
_entity_poly.type
_entity_poly.pdbx_seq_one_letter_code
_entity_poly.pdbx_strand_id
1 'polypeptide(L)' 'MNAITESTLKVNPLFMRADLLIEVGKLKLAIASIRGQRASNEAEPLVAPLASRIACLTEALGRLSA' A
#
# COMPACT_ATOMS: atom_id res chain seq x y z
N MET A 1 -30.64 24.47 1.13
CA MET A 1 -30.55 23.27 1.97
C MET A 1 -30.85 22.08 1.08
N ASN A 2 -29.90 21.18 0.86
CA ASN A 2 -30.17 19.76 0.60
C ASN A 2 -28.87 18.99 0.84
N ALA A 3 -28.93 18.11 1.82
CA ALA A 3 -27.82 17.34 2.34
C ALA A 3 -27.27 16.42 1.24
N ILE A 4 -26.00 16.60 0.90
CA ILE A 4 -25.22 15.53 0.26
C ILE A 4 -25.05 14.51 1.36
N THR A 5 -25.89 13.49 1.32
CA THR A 5 -25.84 12.31 2.17
C THR A 5 -24.41 11.81 2.18
N GLU A 6 -23.78 11.86 3.36
CA GLU A 6 -22.56 11.13 3.63
C GLU A 6 -22.78 9.69 3.19
N SER A 7 -22.21 9.33 2.04
CA SER A 7 -21.89 7.95 1.74
C SER A 7 -20.84 7.55 2.76
N THR A 8 -21.31 7.22 3.96
CA THR A 8 -20.61 6.40 4.91
C THR A 8 -20.37 5.09 4.18
N LEU A 9 -19.28 5.07 3.40
CA LEU A 9 -18.65 3.85 2.93
C LEU A 9 -18.50 3.02 4.20
N LYS A 10 -19.40 2.06 4.39
CA LYS A 10 -19.27 1.02 5.41
C LYS A 10 -18.11 0.16 4.94
N VAL A 11 -16.90 0.69 5.08
CA VAL A 11 -15.68 -0.04 4.81
C VAL A 11 -15.55 -1.03 5.94
N ASN A 12 -15.81 -2.30 5.63
CA ASN A 12 -15.56 -3.34 6.60
C ASN A 12 -14.03 -3.42 6.80
N PRO A 13 -13.54 -3.19 8.02
CA PRO A 13 -12.11 -3.05 8.30
C PRO A 13 -11.33 -4.33 8.00
N LEU A 14 -11.97 -5.50 7.99
CA LEU A 14 -11.34 -6.77 7.62
C LEU A 14 -11.01 -6.81 6.12
N PHE A 15 -11.92 -6.35 5.26
CA PHE A 15 -11.65 -6.25 3.82
C PHE A 15 -10.57 -5.22 3.55
N MET A 16 -10.62 -4.06 4.22
CA MET A 16 -9.57 -3.05 4.09
C MET A 16 -8.21 -3.57 4.55
N ARG A 17 -8.15 -4.35 5.65
CA ARG A 17 -6.92 -5.01 6.09
C ARG A 17 -6.40 -6.00 5.04
N ALA A 18 -7.27 -6.83 4.48
CA ALA A 18 -6.89 -7.78 3.43
C ALA A 18 -6.36 -7.06 2.17
N ASP A 19 -7.05 -6.01 1.72
CA ASP A 19 -6.66 -5.21 0.56
C ASP A 19 -5.29 -4.54 0.76
N LEU A 20 -5.05 -3.97 1.93
CA LEU A 20 -3.75 -3.36 2.26
C LEU A 20 -2.62 -4.40 2.33
N LEU A 21 -2.89 -5.61 2.83
CA LEU A 21 -1.91 -6.70 2.83
C LEU A 21 -1.58 -7.18 1.41
N ILE A 22 -2.59 -7.30 0.55
CA ILE A 22 -2.43 -7.63 -0.87
C ILE A 22 -1.57 -6.57 -1.56
N GLU A 23 -1.85 -5.29 -1.31
CA GLU A 23 -1.10 -4.19 -1.91
C GLU A 23 0.36 -4.17 -1.45
N VAL A 24 0.63 -4.38 -0.16
CA VAL A 24 2.01 -4.54 0.34
C VAL A 24 2.73 -5.71 -0.36
N GLY A 25 2.04 -6.83 -0.60
CA GLY A 25 2.59 -7.97 -1.33
C GLY A 25 2.98 -7.61 -2.77
N LYS A 26 2.11 -6.91 -3.50
CA LYS A 26 2.38 -6.44 -4.87
C LYS A 26 3.57 -5.50 -4.93
N LEU A 27 3.67 -4.55 -3.99
CA LEU A 27 4.78 -3.60 -3.92
C LEU A 27 6.11 -4.32 -3.67
N LYS A 28 6.14 -5.31 -2.77
CA LYS A 28 7.34 -6.14 -2.53
C LYS A 28 7.76 -6.90 -3.78
N LEU A 29 6.81 -7.48 -4.51
CA LEU A 29 7.07 -8.18 -5.77
C LEU A 29 7.63 -7.23 -6.84
N ALA A 30 7.06 -6.03 -6.97
CA ALA A 30 7.56 -5.01 -7.90
C ALA A 30 9.00 -4.58 -7.58
N ILE A 31 9.31 -4.34 -6.31
CA ILE A 31 10.68 -4.02 -5.86
C ILE A 31 11.65 -5.17 -6.20
N ALA A 32 11.27 -6.42 -5.93
CA ALA A 32 12.09 -7.58 -6.25
C ALA A 32 12.33 -7.69 -7.77
N SER A 33 11.31 -7.44 -8.58
CA SER A 33 11.42 -7.43 -10.04
C SER A 33 12.35 -6.33 -10.54
N ILE A 34 12.25 -5.10 -10.02
CA ILE A 34 13.11 -3.98 -10.40
C ILE A 34 14.58 -4.29 -10.07
N ARG A 35 14.85 -4.77 -8.85
CA ARG A 35 16.20 -5.14 -8.41
C ARG A 35 16.78 -6.32 -9.18
N GLY A 36 15.93 -7.23 -9.68
CA GLY A 36 16.37 -8.35 -10.52
C GLY A 36 16.69 -7.97 -11.97
N GLN A 37 16.19 -6.83 -12.45
CA GLN A 37 16.33 -6.42 -13.86
C GLN A 37 17.31 -5.27 -14.08
N ARG A 38 17.66 -4.52 -13.03
CA ARG A 38 18.44 -3.27 -13.15
C ARG A 38 19.62 -3.27 -12.20
N ALA A 39 20.67 -2.56 -12.59
CA ALA A 39 21.78 -2.26 -11.70
C ALA A 39 21.30 -1.39 -10.51
N SER A 40 22.00 -1.48 -9.38
CA SER A 40 21.56 -0.85 -8.12
C SER A 40 21.34 0.67 -8.23
N ASN A 41 22.24 1.37 -8.93
CA ASN A 41 22.16 2.80 -9.20
C ASN A 41 20.90 3.22 -9.98
N GLU A 42 20.38 2.36 -10.86
CA GLU A 42 19.17 2.58 -11.65
C GLU A 42 17.91 2.07 -10.95
N ALA A 43 18.05 1.07 -10.09
CA ALA A 43 16.95 0.47 -9.34
C ALA A 43 16.51 1.35 -8.16
N GLU A 44 17.44 1.91 -7.40
CA GLU A 44 17.13 2.62 -6.16
C GLU A 44 16.20 3.84 -6.32
N PRO A 45 16.31 4.69 -7.36
CA PRO A 45 15.35 5.77 -7.59
C PRO A 45 13.91 5.27 -7.83
N LEU A 46 13.74 4.07 -8.37
CA LEU A 46 12.43 3.45 -8.62
C LEU A 46 11.91 2.68 -7.40
N VAL A 47 12.82 2.10 -6.61
CA VAL A 47 12.50 1.33 -5.40
C VAL A 47 12.12 2.25 -4.23
N ALA A 48 12.82 3.37 -4.05
CA ALA A 48 12.61 4.30 -2.94
C ALA A 48 11.15 4.72 -2.73
N PRO A 49 10.39 5.18 -3.77
CA PRO A 49 8.99 5.54 -3.58
C PRO A 49 8.10 4.34 -3.23
N LEU A 50 8.38 3.15 -3.78
CA LEU A 50 7.64 1.92 -3.46
C LEU A 50 7.88 1.47 -2.02
N ALA A 51 9.13 1.57 -1.56
CA ALA A 51 9.50 1.26 -0.18
C ALA A 51 8.85 2.23 0.81
N SER A 52 8.83 3.54 0.50
CA SER A 52 8.10 4.54 1.29
C SER A 52 6.61 4.22 1.37
N ARG A 53 6.00 3.79 0.25
CA ARG A 53 4.59 3.37 0.23
C ARG A 53 4.34 2.14 1.12
N ILE A 54 5.22 1.14 1.09
CA ILE A 54 5.13 -0.02 1.99
C ILE A 54 5.16 0.41 3.46
N ALA A 55 6.04 1.33 3.84
CA ALA A 55 6.12 1.83 5.21
C ALA A 55 4.80 2.47 5.65
N CYS A 56 4.22 3.34 4.83
CA CYS A 56 2.93 3.98 5.08
C CYS A 56 1.78 2.97 5.22
N LEU A 57 1.70 1.98 4.32
CA LEU A 57 0.65 0.94 4.40
C LEU A 57 0.83 0.03 5.61
N THR A 58 2.07 -0.25 6.00
CA THR A 58 2.38 -1.04 7.21
C THR A 58 1.95 -0.30 8.47
N GLU A 59 2.17 1.01 8.53
CA GLU A 59 1.67 1.86 9.62
C GLU A 59 0.14 1.85 9.68
N ALA A 60 -0.54 1.99 8.53
CA ALA A 60 -2.00 1.92 8.46
C ALA A 60 -2.54 0.54 8.91
N LEU A 61 -1.89 -0.55 8.51
CA LEU A 61 -2.20 -1.90 8.95
C LEU A 61 -2.01 -2.12 10.45
N GLY A 62 -1.05 -1.42 11.07
CA GLY A 62 -0.86 -1.43 12.52
C GLY A 62 -1.96 -0.69 13.29
N ARG A 63 -2.57 0.32 12.66
CA ARG A 63 -3.71 1.08 13.21
C ARG A 63 -5.05 0.36 13.03
N LEU A 64 -5.16 -0.51 12.03
CA LEU A 64 -6.32 -1.37 11.84
C LEU A 64 -6.26 -2.52 12.83
N SER A 65 -7.10 -2.45 13.87
CA SER A 65 -7.30 -3.54 14.83
C SER A 65 -7.59 -4.85 14.08
N ALA A 66 -6.94 -5.93 14.51
CA ALA A 66 -7.17 -7.28 13.98
C ALA A 66 -8.58 -7.77 14.30
#